data_AF-A0A9X4KUN1-F1
#
_entry.id   AF-A0A9X4KUN1-F1
#
_cell.length_a   1.000
_cell.length_b   1.000
_cell.length_c   1.000
_cell.angle_alpha   90.00
_cell.angle_beta   90.00
_cell.angle_gamma   90.00
#
_symmetry.space_group_name_H-M   'P 1'
#
loop_
_entity.id
_entity.type
_entity.pdbx_description
1 polymer ?
#
loop_
_entity_poly.entity_id
_entity_poly.type
_entity_poly.pdbx_seq_one_letter_code
_entity_poly.pdbx_strand_id
1 'polypeptide(L)'
;MERKGGSLASYAISQTRKWNNIEVNYEAVTSFPTATELKLQLRNTDSVFWAFQVYDEQNRVLEPLNSHGQGAGEEREYKYYFEPLASTPQLLTIKPYLSSADSTT
;
A
#
# COMPACT_ATOMS: atom_id res chain seq x y z
N MET A 1 17.44 0.51 -27.66
CA MET A 1 16.25 1.35 -27.37
C MET A 1 15.50 0.65 -26.23
N GLU A 2 15.92 0.84 -24.99
CA GLU A 2 15.36 0.15 -23.82
C GLU A 2 14.19 0.95 -23.26
N ARG A 3 12.96 0.46 -23.45
CA ARG A 3 11.80 0.89 -22.66
C ARG A 3 11.85 0.17 -21.31
N LYS A 4 12.64 0.66 -20.37
CA LYS A 4 12.50 0.30 -18.96
C LYS A 4 11.70 1.42 -18.29
N GLY A 5 10.38 1.27 -18.23
CA GLY A 5 9.55 1.97 -17.24
C GLY A 5 9.87 1.42 -15.84
N GLY A 6 11.13 1.58 -15.42
CA GLY A 6 11.70 0.92 -14.26
C GLY A 6 11.28 1.61 -12.98
N SER A 7 10.93 0.80 -11.98
CA SER A 7 10.95 1.24 -10.58
C SER A 7 12.26 1.97 -10.29
N LEU A 8 12.18 3.18 -9.73
CA LEU A 8 13.33 3.96 -9.29
C LEU A 8 14.03 3.30 -8.10
N ALA A 9 13.25 2.70 -7.19
CA ALA A 9 13.75 1.92 -6.07
C ALA A 9 12.63 1.03 -5.51
N SER A 10 13.00 -0.12 -4.93
CA SER A 10 12.08 -0.98 -4.17
C SER A 10 12.71 -1.30 -2.82
N TYR A 11 11.92 -1.14 -1.77
CA TYR A 11 12.34 -1.31 -0.38
C TYR A 11 11.51 -2.42 0.24
N ALA A 12 12.16 -3.52 0.62
CA ALA A 12 11.52 -4.59 1.37
C ALA A 12 11.25 -4.11 2.80
N ILE A 13 10.01 -4.28 3.26
CA ILE A 13 9.61 -4.00 4.64
C ILE A 13 9.70 -5.30 5.46
N SER A 14 9.10 -6.38 4.95
CA SER A 14 9.03 -7.69 5.60
C SER A 14 8.57 -7.62 7.07
N GLN A 15 7.55 -6.79 7.35
CA GLN A 15 7.00 -6.63 8.70
C GLN A 15 5.55 -7.08 8.76
N THR A 16 5.25 -7.96 9.71
CA THR A 16 3.88 -8.29 10.06
C THR A 16 3.39 -7.41 11.21
N ARG A 17 2.18 -6.87 11.04
CA ARG A 17 1.44 -6.16 12.10
C ARG A 17 0.06 -6.77 12.22
N LYS A 18 -0.45 -6.81 13.44
CA LYS A 18 -1.80 -7.28 13.74
C LYS A 18 -2.67 -6.10 14.11
N TRP A 19 -3.81 -5.97 13.46
CA TRP A 19 -4.88 -5.04 13.83
C TRP A 19 -6.15 -5.83 14.11
N ASN A 20 -6.60 -5.82 15.37
CA ASN A 20 -7.65 -6.72 15.85
C ASN A 20 -7.31 -8.18 15.56
N ASN A 21 -8.12 -8.87 14.75
CA ASN A 21 -7.88 -10.26 14.33
C ASN A 21 -7.20 -10.39 12.97
N ILE A 22 -6.89 -9.27 12.32
CA ILE A 22 -6.36 -9.22 10.95
C ILE A 22 -4.85 -9.08 11.01
N GLU A 23 -4.16 -9.90 10.23
CA GLU A 23 -2.72 -9.81 10.06
C GLU A 23 -2.41 -9.13 8.74
N VAL A 24 -1.59 -8.10 8.79
CA VAL A 24 -1.10 -7.35 7.63
C VAL A 24 0.39 -7.61 7.52
N ASN A 25 0.77 -8.31 6.46
CA ASN A 25 2.16 -8.50 6.09
C ASN A 25 2.56 -7.41 5.10
N TYR A 26 3.36 -6.44 5.55
CA TYR A 26 3.92 -5.40 4.71
C TYR A 26 5.13 -5.94 3.97
N GLU A 27 5.01 -6.11 2.66
CA GLU A 27 6.05 -6.75 1.85
C GLU A 27 7.06 -5.72 1.35
N ALA A 28 6.59 -4.71 0.63
CA ALA A 28 7.48 -3.74 -0.01
C ALA A 28 6.81 -2.40 -0.30
N VAL A 29 7.63 -1.37 -0.42
CA VAL A 29 7.28 -0.10 -1.07
C VAL A 29 8.16 0.10 -2.29
N THR A 30 7.54 0.31 -3.45
CA THR A 30 8.23 0.52 -4.71
C THR A 30 7.95 1.92 -5.24
N SER A 31 9.00 2.70 -5.46
CA SER A 31 8.90 4.04 -6.06
C SER A 31 9.04 3.93 -7.57
N PHE A 32 8.09 4.50 -8.30
CA PHE A 32 8.11 4.70 -9.74
C PHE A 32 8.14 6.20 -10.04
N PRO A 33 8.55 6.63 -11.25
CA PRO A 33 8.54 8.04 -11.62
C PRO A 33 7.15 8.72 -11.51
N THR A 34 6.08 7.93 -11.60
CA THR A 34 4.69 8.42 -11.64
C THR A 34 3.82 7.91 -10.50
N ALA A 35 4.35 7.06 -9.62
CA ALA A 35 3.56 6.46 -8.54
C ALA A 35 4.46 5.87 -7.44
N THR A 36 3.90 5.70 -6.26
CA THR A 36 4.45 4.87 -5.20
C THR A 36 3.52 3.69 -4.96
N GLU A 37 4.03 2.46 -5.08
CA GLU A 37 3.31 1.23 -4.81
C GLU A 37 3.60 0.76 -3.38
N LEU A 38 2.56 0.46 -2.62
CA LEU A 38 2.62 -0.30 -1.37
C LEU A 38 2.08 -1.71 -1.63
N LYS A 39 2.92 -2.71 -1.39
CA LYS A 39 2.59 -4.12 -1.53
C LYS A 39 2.41 -4.77 -0.17
N LEU A 40 1.28 -5.42 0.05
CA LEU A 40 0.96 -6.09 1.31
C LEU A 40 0.10 -7.33 1.11
N GLN A 41 0.07 -8.20 2.10
CA GLN A 41 -0.88 -9.31 2.18
C GLN A 41 -1.76 -9.14 3.40
N LEU A 42 -3.04 -9.46 3.25
CA LEU A 42 -3.98 -9.54 4.36
C LEU A 42 -4.27 -11.02 4.66
N ARG A 43 -4.22 -11.40 5.93
CA ARG A 43 -4.63 -12.71 6.43
C ARG A 43 -5.71 -12.57 7.49
N ASN A 44 -6.49 -13.62 7.70
CA ASN A 44 -7.61 -13.67 8.65
C ASN A 44 -8.68 -12.60 8.37
N THR A 45 -8.85 -12.20 7.10
CA THR A 45 -9.91 -11.29 6.68
C THR A 45 -10.35 -11.55 5.24
N ASP A 46 -11.67 -11.53 5.03
CA ASP A 46 -12.28 -11.46 3.70
C ASP A 46 -12.57 -10.02 3.26
N SER A 47 -12.27 -9.04 4.12
CA SER A 47 -12.75 -7.67 4.00
C SER A 47 -12.08 -6.88 2.88
N VAL A 48 -12.91 -6.34 1.99
CA VAL A 48 -12.55 -5.33 0.98
C VAL A 48 -12.50 -3.90 1.54
N PHE A 49 -12.82 -3.72 2.83
CA PHE A 49 -12.97 -2.40 3.46
C PHE A 49 -11.66 -1.76 3.93
N TRP A 50 -10.51 -2.38 3.68
CA TRP A 50 -9.23 -1.86 4.14
C TRP A 50 -8.63 -0.90 3.12
N ALA A 51 -8.54 0.35 3.52
CA ALA A 51 -7.79 1.37 2.83
C ALA A 51 -6.60 1.82 3.70
N PHE A 52 -5.59 2.39 3.08
CA PHE A 52 -4.35 2.78 3.75
C PHE A 52 -4.06 4.25 3.46
N GLN A 53 -3.75 5.00 4.51
CA GLN A 53 -3.12 6.31 4.39
C GLN A 53 -1.62 6.10 4.53
N VAL A 54 -0.86 6.60 3.56
CA VAL A 54 0.60 6.62 3.61
C VAL A 54 1.03 8.05 3.84
N TYR A 55 1.86 8.28 4.84
CA TYR A 55 2.44 9.57 5.14
C TYR A 55 3.93 9.53 4.86
N ASP A 56 4.43 10.60 4.25
CA ASP A 56 5.87 10.83 4.12
C ASP A 56 6.48 11.36 5.43
N GLU A 57 7.79 11.61 5.38
CA GLU A 57 8.59 12.07 6.52
C GLU A 57 8.19 13.46 7.03
N GLN A 58 7.51 14.25 6.20
CA GLN A 58 6.99 15.56 6.56
C GLN A 58 5.55 15.48 7.08
N ASN A 59 5.03 14.27 7.34
CA ASN A 59 3.63 13.99 7.70
C ASN A 59 2.61 14.42 6.63
N ARG A 60 3.03 14.57 5.37
CA ARG A 60 2.09 14.79 4.26
C ARG A 60 1.50 13.44 3.85
N VAL A 61 0.18 13.41 3.68
CA VAL A 61 -0.54 12.24 3.17
C VAL A 61 -0.30 12.14 1.67
N LEU A 62 0.13 10.97 1.20
CA LEU A 62 0.20 10.68 -0.23
C LEU A 62 -1.20 10.44 -0.79
N GLU A 63 -1.56 11.15 -1.85
CA GLU A 63 -2.84 10.97 -2.52
C GLU A 63 -2.93 9.59 -3.22
N PRO A 64 -3.99 8.80 -3.00
CA PRO A 64 -4.18 7.53 -3.71
C PRO A 64 -4.49 7.79 -5.18
N LEU A 65 -3.79 7.10 -6.09
CA LEU A 65 -3.98 7.26 -7.55
C LEU A 65 -5.12 6.40 -8.11
N ASN A 66 -5.46 5.30 -7.45
CA ASN A 66 -6.46 4.36 -7.94
C ASN A 66 -7.01 3.48 -6.79
N SER A 67 -8.23 2.97 -7.00
CA SER A 67 -8.86 1.96 -6.17
C SER A 67 -8.17 0.60 -6.37
N HIS A 68 -7.91 -0.07 -5.25
CA HIS A 68 -7.01 -1.21 -5.05
C HIS A 68 -7.16 -2.36 -6.06
N GLY A 69 -6.04 -3.00 -6.42
CA GLY A 69 -6.03 -4.27 -7.14
C GLY A 69 -5.96 -5.45 -6.15
N GLN A 70 -6.90 -6.40 -6.27
CA GLN A 70 -6.93 -7.63 -5.47
C GLN A 70 -6.34 -8.80 -6.28
N GLY A 71 -5.32 -9.47 -5.73
CA GLY A 71 -4.85 -10.77 -6.23
C GLY A 71 -5.78 -11.91 -5.79
N ALA A 72 -5.96 -12.93 -6.64
CA ALA A 72 -6.74 -14.13 -6.31
C ALA A 72 -5.92 -15.14 -5.50
N GLY A 73 -6.47 -15.68 -4.40
CA GLY A 73 -5.84 -16.71 -3.56
C GLY A 73 -6.29 -16.70 -2.08
N GLU A 74 -5.87 -17.71 -1.30
CA GLU A 74 -6.06 -17.78 0.17
C GLU A 74 -5.25 -16.69 0.90
N GLU A 75 -4.09 -16.33 0.36
CA GLU A 75 -3.33 -15.14 0.75
C GLU A 75 -3.58 -14.07 -0.31
N ARG A 76 -4.42 -13.09 0.01
CA ARG A 76 -4.74 -12.02 -0.92
C ARG A 76 -3.63 -10.98 -0.88
N GLU A 77 -2.81 -10.99 -1.93
CA GLU A 77 -1.86 -9.92 -2.22
C GLU A 77 -2.62 -8.68 -2.71
N TYR A 78 -2.31 -7.53 -2.14
CA TYR A 78 -2.88 -6.25 -2.51
C TYR A 78 -1.79 -5.25 -2.86
N LYS A 79 -2.07 -4.47 -3.90
CA LYS A 79 -1.21 -3.36 -4.34
C LYS A 79 -2.00 -2.06 -4.30
N TYR A 80 -1.45 -1.12 -3.55
CA TYR A 80 -1.99 0.22 -3.35
C TYR A 80 -1.06 1.20 -4.05
N TYR A 81 -1.60 2.09 -4.87
CA TYR A 81 -0.79 3.07 -5.61
C TYR A 81 -1.15 4.48 -5.15
N PHE A 82 -0.11 5.26 -4.88
CA PHE A 82 -0.17 6.63 -4.42
C PHE A 82 0.64 7.54 -5.34
N GLU A 83 0.47 8.86 -5.21
CA GLU A 83 1.29 9.84 -5.89
C GLU A 83 2.79 9.55 -5.68
N PRO A 84 3.66 9.91 -6.64
CA PRO A 84 5.09 9.66 -6.49
C PRO A 84 5.67 10.43 -5.30
N LEU A 85 6.56 9.78 -4.57
CA LEU A 85 7.39 10.44 -3.56
C LEU A 85 8.36 11.43 -4.22
N ALA A 86 8.51 12.61 -3.62
CA ALA A 86 9.42 13.65 -4.12
C ALA A 86 10.90 13.23 -4.02
N SER A 87 11.23 12.36 -3.08
CA SER A 87 12.57 11.81 -2.86
C SER A 87 12.49 10.41 -2.24
N THR A 88 13.61 9.69 -2.18
CA THR A 88 13.72 8.45 -1.41
C THR A 88 13.38 8.72 0.07
N PRO A 89 12.36 8.06 0.64
CA PRO A 89 12.01 8.25 2.05
C PRO A 89 12.95 7.42 2.94
N GLN A 90 13.38 7.96 4.07
CA GLN A 90 13.98 7.20 5.17
C GLN A 90 12.90 6.63 6.11
N LEU A 91 11.72 7.27 6.15
CA LEU A 91 10.56 6.83 6.93
C LEU A 91 9.26 6.99 6.14
N LEU A 92 8.39 6.00 6.22
CA LEU A 92 6.98 6.09 5.83
C LEU A 92 6.11 5.65 6.99
N THR A 93 5.02 6.38 7.23
CA THR A 93 4.00 5.95 8.19
C THR A 93 2.80 5.41 7.42
N ILE A 94 2.45 4.15 7.68
CA ILE A 94 1.29 3.51 7.05
C ILE A 94 0.21 3.35 8.11
N LYS A 95 -0.94 4.00 7.89
CA LYS A 95 -2.12 3.91 8.75
C LYS A 95 -3.26 3.25 8.00
N PRO A 96 -3.59 2.00 8.32
CA PRO A 96 -4.82 1.43 7.81
C PRO A 96 -6.05 2.07 8.45
N TYR A 97 -7.14 2.09 7.70
CA TYR A 97 -8.45 2.49 8.19
C TYR A 97 -9.54 1.67 7.49
N LEU A 98 -10.68 1.55 8.17
CA LEU A 98 -11.88 0.96 7.57
C LEU A 98 -12.55 2.02 6.70
N SER A 99 -12.57 1.78 5.40
CA SER A 99 -13.34 2.58 4.45
C SER A 99 -14.82 2.27 4.66
N SER A 100 -15.60 3.29 5.03
CA SER A 100 -17.04 3.21 5.27
C SER A 100 -17.87 3.04 3.98
N ALA A 101 -17.24 2.71 2.85
CA ALA A 101 -17.82 2.80 1.51
C ALA A 101 -18.95 1.80 1.21
N ASP A 102 -19.23 0.81 2.06
CA ASP A 102 -20.48 0.01 2.01
C ASP A 102 -21.36 0.24 3.25
N SER A 103 -21.42 1.49 3.74
CA SER A 103 -22.57 1.96 4.53
C SER A 103 -23.60 2.66 3.65
N THR A 104 -23.84 2.16 2.44
CA THR A 104 -25.08 2.44 1.70
C THR A 104 -26.11 1.38 2.08
N THR A 105 -26.87 1.72 3.12
CA THR A 105 -28.34 1.54 3.27
C THR A 105 -28.97 0.23 2.82
#